data_AF-A0A948CAF6-F1
#
_entry.id   AF-A0A948CAF6-F1
#
_cell.length_a   1.000
_cell.length_b   1.000
_cell.length_c   1.000
_cell.angle_alpha   90.00
_cell.angle_beta   90.00
_cell.angle_gamma   90.00
#
_symmetry.space_group_name_H-M   'P 1'
#
loop_
_entity.id
_entity.type
_entity.pdbx_description
1 polymer ?
#
loop_
_entity_poly.entity_id
_entity_poly.type
_entity_poly.pdbx_seq_one_letter_code
_entity_poly.pdbx_strand_id
1 'polypeptide(L)'
;MSLAIRLQNALRGKGGVIRIDHAGEVQVNGLSIGNSYGSKHLAFLMQEEDRQQRELVIVANPTISGKKIESFLTGINTGNISAINTLQGCGIVFIKDYNLLSILRDSNVAVVKASPKLTLADNEYETIATFFKKNHSVLRDFRWFNPTQRIVVLRLLSRNLLNGLFNFWEVLDARAKTRLLEDLTRIDVEQIFKNIEIHREYIDSGGQKTGSNVAQIKGRQDVPNKAEITDLSAMEEPELSSLAERGKRYMETGRFGVVVMAAGAAARFGRGPKALVNVEENRSFMRIAAEDVLAASRKAGKEIPLFVMVSPANGEAIKQHFHENRNFGLIRNQVFFFYQTDVSPKIYPDGNLALTPDKTGIDFAPTGHGFVVKGIMEQVAPICQQQGIKTLVIKNIDNLGSTVQDASYEEVLGNHISSGKGVTVELVPPKVSIDPATNKKKLLDKGGGALSLDSRNVLVELFAVPKELQDKVAENPFNTLTLTVEVDALAQQANPQSLPWYITHKDFTVGLTDRWRRFQFEQLLGDLTHQIDTNFVIVAREGGKGRFLPVKLPEDLAEIVRVFKEMEEKKAG
;
A
#
# COMPACT_ATOMS: atom_id res chain seq x y z
N MET A 1 -46.36 -0.16 43.69
CA MET A 1 -46.49 -0.94 42.43
C MET A 1 -45.46 -0.42 41.42
N SER A 2 -44.62 -1.28 40.85
CA SER A 2 -43.58 -0.86 39.89
C SER A 2 -44.21 -0.31 38.60
N LEU A 3 -43.51 0.58 37.90
CA LEU A 3 -43.97 1.17 36.63
C LEU A 3 -44.34 0.07 35.61
N ALA A 4 -43.60 -1.04 35.63
CA ALA A 4 -43.86 -2.23 34.81
C ALA A 4 -45.24 -2.86 35.06
N ILE A 5 -45.68 -2.96 36.32
CA ILE A 5 -46.99 -3.52 36.66
C ILE A 5 -48.12 -2.57 36.25
N ARG A 6 -47.90 -1.25 36.32
CA ARG A 6 -48.88 -0.25 35.87
C ARG A 6 -49.02 -0.22 34.35
N LEU A 7 -47.92 -0.32 33.63
CA LEU A 7 -47.88 -0.48 32.17
C LEU A 7 -48.62 -1.76 31.74
N GLN A 8 -48.33 -2.88 32.41
CA GLN A 8 -48.94 -4.17 32.11
C GLN A 8 -50.46 -4.15 32.33
N ASN A 9 -50.94 -3.47 33.38
CA ASN A 9 -52.38 -3.31 33.62
C ASN A 9 -53.05 -2.34 32.64
N ALA A 10 -52.38 -1.26 32.22
CA ALA A 10 -52.92 -0.30 31.26
C ALA A 10 -53.04 -0.85 29.82
N LEU A 11 -52.21 -1.84 29.47
CA LEU A 11 -52.15 -2.46 28.14
C LEU A 11 -52.93 -3.79 28.04
N ARG A 12 -53.53 -4.26 29.14
CA ARG A 12 -54.26 -5.54 29.18
C ARG A 12 -55.44 -5.54 28.20
N GLY A 13 -55.24 -6.18 27.06
CA GLY A 13 -56.28 -6.51 26.08
C GLY A 13 -56.65 -5.40 25.08
N LYS A 14 -55.98 -4.24 25.13
CA LYS A 14 -56.16 -3.17 24.14
C LYS A 14 -54.79 -2.68 23.71
N GLY A 15 -54.41 -2.95 22.46
CA GLY A 15 -53.19 -2.37 21.89
C GLY A 15 -53.19 -0.85 22.06
N GLY A 16 -52.03 -0.26 22.30
CA GLY A 16 -51.93 1.15 22.61
C GLY A 16 -50.57 1.77 22.30
N VAL A 17 -50.59 3.08 22.02
CA VAL A 17 -49.40 3.87 21.72
C VAL A 17 -48.84 4.42 23.02
N ILE A 18 -47.58 4.09 23.31
CA ILE A 18 -46.84 4.61 24.46
C ILE A 18 -46.03 5.82 23.99
N ARG A 19 -46.15 6.95 24.69
CA ARG A 19 -45.37 8.16 24.46
C ARG A 19 -44.66 8.54 25.75
N ILE A 20 -43.40 8.96 25.62
CA ILE A 20 -42.61 9.47 26.73
C ILE A 20 -42.16 10.86 26.32
N ASP A 21 -42.49 11.85 27.15
CA ASP A 21 -42.16 13.23 26.85
C ASP A 21 -40.75 13.61 27.33
N HIS A 22 -40.34 14.84 27.02
CA HIS A 22 -39.02 15.36 27.39
C HIS A 22 -38.83 15.51 28.91
N ALA A 23 -39.90 15.40 29.72
CA ALA A 23 -39.86 15.43 31.18
C ALA A 23 -39.84 14.02 31.82
N GLY A 24 -39.81 12.96 31.00
CA GLY A 24 -39.74 11.57 31.44
C GLY A 24 -41.09 10.97 31.85
N GLU A 25 -42.19 11.67 31.59
CA GLU A 25 -43.55 11.22 31.87
C GLU A 25 -43.99 10.18 30.84
N VAL A 26 -44.40 9.00 31.32
CA VAL A 26 -44.87 7.91 30.47
C VAL A 26 -46.37 8.00 30.31
N GLN A 27 -46.84 8.10 29.06
CA GLN A 27 -48.24 8.12 28.69
C GLN A 27 -48.60 6.91 27.84
N VAL A 28 -49.76 6.31 28.07
CA VAL A 28 -50.30 5.20 27.28
C VAL A 28 -51.67 5.60 26.76
N ASN A 29 -51.83 5.62 25.43
CA ASN A 29 -53.04 6.11 24.75
C ASN A 29 -53.46 7.52 25.18
N GLY A 30 -52.47 8.38 25.50
CA GLY A 30 -52.70 9.77 25.93
C GLY A 30 -52.98 9.96 27.42
N LEU A 31 -52.89 8.90 28.25
CA LEU A 31 -53.05 8.98 29.70
C LEU A 31 -51.71 8.79 30.43
N SER A 32 -51.35 9.73 31.30
CA SER A 32 -50.13 9.68 32.12
C SER A 32 -50.20 8.61 33.20
N ILE A 33 -49.14 7.80 33.30
CA ILE A 33 -49.06 6.67 34.24
C ILE A 33 -47.81 6.69 35.14
N GLY A 34 -47.00 7.74 35.07
CA GLY A 34 -45.92 8.04 36.01
C GLY A 34 -44.59 8.45 35.36
N ASN A 35 -43.64 8.88 36.20
CA ASN A 35 -42.35 9.41 35.76
C ASN A 35 -41.23 8.34 35.81
N SER A 36 -40.35 8.34 34.83
CA SER A 36 -39.26 7.36 34.64
C SER A 36 -37.97 7.67 35.41
N TYR A 37 -37.87 8.84 36.03
CA TYR A 37 -36.71 9.24 36.83
C TYR A 37 -36.65 8.47 38.15
N GLY A 38 -35.92 7.35 38.13
CA GLY A 38 -35.68 6.49 39.30
C GLY A 38 -34.84 5.24 38.99
N SER A 39 -34.71 4.85 37.72
CA SER A 39 -33.75 3.83 37.28
C SER A 39 -32.43 4.51 36.90
N LYS A 40 -31.38 4.26 37.69
CA LYS A 40 -30.00 4.65 37.37
C LYS A 40 -29.63 4.11 35.97
N HIS A 41 -28.86 4.92 35.23
CA HIS A 41 -28.26 4.69 33.90
C HIS A 41 -28.92 5.43 32.70
N LEU A 42 -28.70 6.75 32.64
CA LEU A 42 -28.50 7.57 31.42
C LEU A 42 -27.05 7.32 30.89
N ALA A 43 -26.59 7.52 29.63
CA ALA A 43 -27.06 8.25 28.44
C ALA A 43 -26.29 7.87 27.12
N PHE A 44 -26.99 8.08 25.98
CA PHE A 44 -26.73 8.42 24.55
C PHE A 44 -25.42 8.23 23.71
N LEU A 45 -25.59 7.82 22.42
CA LEU A 45 -25.41 8.65 21.18
C LEU A 45 -25.87 7.92 19.89
N MET A 46 -26.52 8.65 18.97
CA MET A 46 -27.09 8.24 17.67
C MET A 46 -26.29 8.80 16.48
N GLN A 47 -26.43 8.21 15.26
CA GLN A 47 -26.88 8.94 14.05
C GLN A 47 -27.32 7.97 12.92
N GLU A 48 -28.35 8.39 12.16
CA GLU A 48 -29.05 7.73 11.03
C GLU A 48 -28.25 7.69 9.73
N GLU A 49 -28.53 6.71 8.85
CA GLU A 49 -28.93 6.98 7.46
C GLU A 49 -29.54 5.72 6.78
N ASP A 50 -30.73 5.93 6.24
CA ASP A 50 -31.53 5.16 5.30
C ASP A 50 -32.41 3.97 5.74
N ARG A 51 -33.67 4.04 5.29
CA ARG A 51 -34.77 3.11 5.56
C ARG A 51 -34.89 2.15 4.39
N GLN A 52 -34.72 0.85 4.62
CA GLN A 52 -35.71 -0.21 4.37
C GLN A 52 -35.08 -1.62 4.47
N GLN A 53 -35.90 -2.58 4.92
CA GLN A 53 -35.63 -3.99 5.26
C GLN A 53 -35.03 -4.29 6.65
N ARG A 54 -35.83 -5.04 7.44
CA ARG A 54 -35.55 -5.51 8.80
C ARG A 54 -35.39 -7.02 8.76
N GLU A 55 -34.19 -7.53 9.00
CA GLU A 55 -33.93 -8.97 9.18
C GLU A 55 -33.05 -9.19 10.40
N LEU A 56 -33.48 -10.07 11.29
CA LEU A 56 -32.75 -10.45 12.50
C LEU A 56 -31.98 -11.74 12.21
N VAL A 57 -30.65 -11.67 12.12
CA VAL A 57 -29.79 -12.86 11.92
C VAL A 57 -29.15 -13.26 13.24
N ILE A 58 -29.71 -14.27 13.91
CA ILE A 58 -29.18 -14.81 15.16
C ILE A 58 -28.23 -15.95 14.85
N VAL A 59 -26.93 -15.77 15.07
CA VAL A 59 -25.95 -16.86 14.98
C VAL A 59 -25.78 -17.50 16.35
N ALA A 60 -26.60 -18.50 16.66
CA ALA A 60 -26.52 -19.25 17.90
C ALA A 60 -25.45 -20.36 17.82
N ASN A 61 -24.85 -20.71 18.95
CA ASN A 61 -23.92 -21.82 19.11
C ASN A 61 -24.54 -23.15 18.59
N PRO A 62 -23.83 -24.00 17.81
CA PRO A 62 -24.38 -25.25 17.26
C PRO A 62 -24.84 -26.29 18.30
N THR A 63 -24.61 -26.08 19.59
CA THR A 63 -25.17 -26.91 20.67
C THR A 63 -26.59 -26.50 21.10
N ILE A 64 -27.16 -25.46 20.50
CA ILE A 64 -28.52 -24.99 20.79
C ILE A 64 -29.48 -25.61 19.77
N SER A 65 -30.47 -26.37 20.26
CA SER A 65 -31.49 -26.94 19.39
C SER A 65 -32.36 -25.86 18.76
N GLY A 66 -32.82 -26.07 17.51
CA GLY A 66 -33.71 -25.13 16.81
C GLY A 66 -34.94 -24.73 17.65
N LYS A 67 -35.45 -25.64 18.50
CA LYS A 67 -36.54 -25.37 19.45
C LYS A 67 -36.23 -24.28 20.47
N LYS A 68 -34.99 -24.13 20.92
CA LYS A 68 -34.59 -23.05 21.85
C LYS A 68 -34.53 -21.70 21.14
N ILE A 69 -34.13 -21.68 19.86
CA ILE A 69 -34.12 -20.47 19.04
C ILE A 69 -35.55 -20.03 18.71
N GLU A 70 -36.42 -20.96 18.33
CA GLU A 70 -37.86 -20.69 18.12
C GLU A 70 -38.52 -20.20 19.40
N SER A 71 -38.20 -20.80 20.55
CA SER A 71 -38.73 -20.36 21.86
C SER A 71 -38.26 -18.95 22.24
N PHE A 72 -37.00 -18.61 21.93
CA PHE A 72 -36.48 -17.25 22.09
C PHE A 72 -37.21 -16.24 21.19
N LEU A 73 -37.29 -16.54 19.88
CA LEU A 73 -37.95 -15.67 18.89
C LEU A 73 -39.44 -15.47 19.21
N THR A 74 -40.12 -16.54 19.61
CA THR A 74 -41.53 -16.50 20.04
C THR A 74 -41.68 -15.70 21.32
N GLY A 75 -40.78 -15.87 22.29
CA GLY A 75 -40.78 -15.11 23.54
C GLY A 75 -40.56 -13.61 23.33
N ILE A 76 -39.63 -13.23 22.45
CA ILE A 76 -39.38 -11.83 22.10
C ILE A 76 -40.58 -11.21 21.36
N ASN A 77 -41.14 -11.92 20.37
CA ASN A 77 -42.33 -11.47 19.63
C ASN A 77 -43.58 -11.35 20.51
N THR A 78 -43.61 -12.02 21.66
CA THR A 78 -44.72 -11.96 22.63
C THR A 78 -44.44 -11.03 23.82
N GLY A 79 -43.31 -10.31 23.81
CA GLY A 79 -42.94 -9.38 24.88
C GLY A 79 -42.47 -10.06 26.18
N ASN A 80 -42.16 -11.35 26.13
CA ASN A 80 -41.65 -12.11 27.27
C ASN A 80 -40.13 -11.93 27.42
N ILE A 81 -39.73 -10.99 28.28
CA ILE A 81 -38.32 -10.66 28.55
C ILE A 81 -37.57 -11.84 29.20
N SER A 82 -38.24 -12.78 29.88
CA SER A 82 -37.59 -13.96 30.46
C SER A 82 -37.01 -14.91 29.39
N ALA A 83 -37.43 -14.76 28.12
CA ALA A 83 -36.86 -15.47 26.98
C ALA A 83 -35.39 -15.08 26.74
N ILE A 84 -34.88 -13.98 27.30
CA ILE A 84 -33.46 -13.64 27.22
C ILE A 84 -32.60 -14.63 28.02
N ASN A 85 -33.15 -15.23 29.07
CA ASN A 85 -32.44 -16.26 29.85
C ASN A 85 -32.20 -17.55 29.03
N THR A 86 -32.99 -17.80 27.97
CA THR A 86 -32.73 -18.89 27.02
C THR A 86 -31.44 -18.70 26.20
N LEU A 87 -30.86 -17.48 26.22
CA LEU A 87 -29.56 -17.16 25.60
C LEU A 87 -28.37 -17.19 26.59
N GLN A 88 -28.57 -17.59 27.85
CA GLN A 88 -27.43 -17.79 28.77
C GLN A 88 -26.48 -18.87 28.20
N GLY A 89 -25.22 -18.49 27.98
CA GLY A 89 -24.21 -19.34 27.35
C GLY A 89 -24.01 -19.12 25.83
N CYS A 90 -24.72 -18.16 25.23
CA CYS A 90 -24.50 -17.77 23.83
C CYS A 90 -23.23 -16.91 23.68
N GLY A 91 -22.38 -17.26 22.72
CA GLY A 91 -21.11 -16.56 22.45
C GLY A 91 -21.31 -15.23 21.71
N ILE A 92 -22.17 -15.17 20.69
CA ILE A 92 -22.39 -13.95 19.88
C ILE A 92 -23.84 -13.89 19.42
N VAL A 93 -24.42 -12.69 19.41
CA VAL A 93 -25.70 -12.42 18.75
C VAL A 93 -25.48 -11.22 17.82
N PHE A 94 -25.67 -11.42 16.52
CA PHE A 94 -25.73 -10.33 15.55
C PHE A 94 -27.14 -9.77 15.54
N ILE A 95 -27.27 -8.46 15.72
CA ILE A 95 -28.58 -7.82 15.83
C ILE A 95 -28.62 -6.66 14.84
N LYS A 96 -29.52 -6.78 13.87
CA LYS A 96 -29.86 -5.74 12.89
C LYS A 96 -30.98 -4.82 13.39
N ASP A 97 -31.57 -5.12 14.55
CA ASP A 97 -32.69 -4.40 15.18
C ASP A 97 -32.26 -3.56 16.40
N TYR A 98 -32.55 -2.25 16.34
CA TYR A 98 -32.11 -1.26 17.31
C TYR A 98 -32.83 -1.32 18.66
N ASN A 99 -34.02 -1.94 18.73
CA ASN A 99 -34.82 -1.95 19.96
C ASN A 99 -34.38 -3.03 20.98
N LEU A 100 -33.55 -3.99 20.57
CA LEU A 100 -33.10 -5.12 21.40
C LEU A 100 -31.77 -4.86 22.15
N LEU A 101 -31.02 -3.84 21.75
CA LEU A 101 -29.70 -3.49 22.31
C LEU A 101 -29.74 -3.00 23.77
N SER A 102 -30.86 -2.39 24.18
CA SER A 102 -31.06 -1.93 25.56
C SER A 102 -31.30 -3.09 26.54
N ILE A 103 -31.79 -4.23 26.05
CA ILE A 103 -32.22 -5.36 26.88
C ILE A 103 -31.10 -6.39 27.11
N LEU A 104 -30.11 -6.44 26.22
CA LEU A 104 -29.01 -7.41 26.27
C LEU A 104 -27.76 -6.90 27.01
N ARG A 105 -27.82 -5.70 27.62
CA ARG A 105 -26.70 -5.12 28.37
C ARG A 105 -26.36 -5.84 29.69
N ASP A 106 -27.28 -6.66 30.18
CA ASP A 106 -27.15 -7.37 31.48
C ASP A 106 -26.83 -8.87 31.33
N SER A 107 -26.56 -9.36 30.12
CA SER A 107 -26.15 -10.75 29.88
C SER A 107 -24.67 -10.85 29.49
N ASN A 108 -24.03 -12.00 29.76
CA ASN A 108 -22.64 -12.31 29.36
C ASN A 108 -22.46 -12.44 27.82
N VAL A 109 -23.33 -11.82 27.04
CA VAL A 109 -23.42 -11.92 25.59
C VAL A 109 -22.77 -10.69 24.97
N ALA A 110 -21.74 -10.88 24.15
CA ALA A 110 -21.19 -9.79 23.37
C ALA A 110 -22.18 -9.43 22.24
N VAL A 111 -22.82 -8.27 22.34
CA VAL A 111 -23.71 -7.76 21.29
C VAL A 111 -22.88 -6.93 20.33
N VAL A 112 -22.82 -7.39 19.09
CA VAL A 112 -22.16 -6.66 18.00
C VAL A 112 -23.25 -6.00 17.17
N LYS A 113 -23.34 -4.67 17.24
CA LYS A 113 -24.19 -3.88 16.35
C LYS A 113 -23.68 -4.08 14.92
N ALA A 114 -24.47 -4.73 14.07
CA ALA A 114 -24.16 -4.80 12.65
C ALA A 114 -24.24 -3.39 12.07
N SER A 115 -23.13 -2.90 11.52
CA SER A 115 -23.13 -1.65 10.76
C SER A 115 -23.97 -1.86 9.49
N PRO A 116 -24.78 -0.89 9.04
CA PRO A 116 -25.45 -0.96 7.74
C PRO A 116 -24.47 -1.21 6.57
N LYS A 117 -23.18 -0.90 6.76
CA LYS A 117 -22.09 -1.08 5.79
C LYS A 117 -21.46 -2.49 5.81
N LEU A 118 -21.92 -3.41 6.65
CA LEU A 118 -21.39 -4.77 6.77
C LEU A 118 -22.48 -5.79 6.40
N THR A 119 -22.45 -6.24 5.15
CA THR A 119 -23.26 -7.36 4.67
C THR A 119 -22.37 -8.60 4.60
N LEU A 120 -22.77 -9.68 5.27
CA LEU A 120 -22.06 -10.96 5.30
C LEU A 120 -22.98 -12.06 4.79
N ALA A 121 -22.41 -13.06 4.12
CA ALA A 121 -23.13 -14.29 3.77
C ALA A 121 -23.25 -15.26 4.96
N ASP A 122 -24.17 -16.21 4.92
CA ASP A 122 -24.42 -17.14 6.04
C ASP A 122 -23.17 -17.94 6.46
N ASN A 123 -22.38 -18.38 5.48
CA ASN A 123 -21.11 -19.07 5.73
C ASN A 123 -20.04 -18.18 6.41
N GLU A 124 -20.06 -16.88 6.15
CA GLU A 124 -19.17 -15.89 6.78
C GLU A 124 -19.54 -15.70 8.26
N TYR A 125 -20.84 -15.69 8.56
CA TYR A 125 -21.34 -15.65 9.94
C TYR A 125 -20.93 -16.89 10.74
N GLU A 126 -21.08 -18.09 10.17
CA GLU A 126 -20.64 -19.34 10.80
C GLU A 126 -19.14 -19.36 11.09
N THR A 127 -18.34 -18.84 10.16
CA THR A 127 -16.88 -18.71 10.30
C THR A 127 -16.53 -17.82 11.49
N ILE A 128 -17.15 -16.64 11.58
CA ILE A 128 -16.92 -15.69 12.68
C ILE A 128 -17.36 -16.30 14.02
N ALA A 129 -18.54 -16.92 14.08
CA ALA A 129 -19.04 -17.55 15.30
C ALA A 129 -18.13 -18.68 15.78
N THR A 130 -17.64 -19.51 14.86
CA THR A 130 -16.68 -20.58 15.16
C THR A 130 -15.38 -20.02 15.72
N PHE A 131 -14.87 -18.92 15.17
CA PHE A 131 -13.67 -18.26 15.68
C PHE A 131 -13.85 -17.80 17.13
N PHE A 132 -14.91 -17.06 17.44
CA PHE A 132 -15.12 -16.53 18.79
C PHE A 132 -15.48 -17.61 19.82
N LYS A 133 -16.08 -18.72 19.39
CA LYS A 133 -16.26 -19.92 20.23
C LYS A 133 -14.92 -20.51 20.68
N LYS A 134 -13.87 -20.39 19.85
CA LYS A 134 -12.52 -20.84 20.20
C LYS A 134 -11.71 -19.77 20.95
N ASN A 135 -12.07 -18.50 20.83
CA ASN A 135 -11.30 -17.35 21.31
C ASN A 135 -12.13 -16.47 22.27
N HIS A 136 -12.52 -17.01 23.42
CA HIS A 136 -13.41 -16.35 24.39
C HIS A 136 -12.87 -15.04 24.98
N SER A 137 -11.56 -14.92 25.15
CA SER A 137 -10.92 -13.69 25.62
C SER A 137 -10.99 -12.54 24.61
N VAL A 138 -10.83 -12.85 23.32
CA VAL A 138 -11.02 -11.88 22.24
C VAL A 138 -12.46 -11.40 22.24
N LEU A 139 -13.42 -12.33 22.35
CA LEU A 139 -14.84 -12.01 22.44
C LEU A 139 -15.15 -11.07 23.61
N ARG A 140 -14.62 -11.36 24.80
CA ARG A 140 -14.77 -10.53 26.00
C ARG A 140 -14.23 -9.12 25.77
N ASP A 141 -13.09 -9.00 25.12
CA ASP A 141 -12.40 -7.73 24.91
C ASP A 141 -12.98 -6.96 23.69
N PHE A 142 -13.63 -7.66 22.74
CA PHE A 142 -14.20 -7.11 21.51
C PHE A 142 -15.20 -5.97 21.75
N ARG A 143 -15.92 -6.00 22.88
CA ARG A 143 -16.85 -4.94 23.30
C ARG A 143 -16.16 -3.59 23.57
N TRP A 144 -14.85 -3.59 23.74
CA TRP A 144 -14.04 -2.39 23.96
C TRP A 144 -13.38 -1.88 22.68
N PHE A 145 -13.43 -2.64 21.59
CA PHE A 145 -12.89 -2.20 20.31
C PHE A 145 -13.74 -1.04 19.81
N ASN A 146 -13.13 -0.06 19.14
CA ASN A 146 -13.90 1.00 18.50
C ASN A 146 -14.66 0.46 17.26
N PRO A 147 -15.64 1.20 16.71
CA PRO A 147 -16.44 0.72 15.58
C PRO A 147 -15.62 0.29 14.36
N THR A 148 -14.58 1.05 14.00
CA THR A 148 -13.70 0.74 12.86
C THR A 148 -12.96 -0.58 13.06
N GLN A 149 -12.36 -0.78 14.24
CA GLN A 149 -11.66 -2.01 14.61
C GLN A 149 -12.60 -3.22 14.53
N ARG A 150 -13.83 -3.10 15.03
CA ARG A 150 -14.81 -4.18 14.95
C ARG A 150 -15.13 -4.56 13.51
N ILE A 151 -15.36 -3.57 12.64
CA ILE A 151 -15.68 -3.82 11.23
C ILE A 151 -14.51 -4.54 10.55
N VAL A 152 -13.29 -4.04 10.71
CA VAL A 152 -12.10 -4.67 10.10
C VAL A 152 -11.92 -6.10 10.60
N VAL A 153 -11.99 -6.33 11.92
CA VAL A 153 -11.85 -7.67 12.50
C VAL A 153 -12.90 -8.63 11.94
N LEU A 154 -14.18 -8.22 11.89
CA LEU A 154 -15.25 -9.09 11.39
C LEU A 154 -15.06 -9.44 9.92
N ARG A 155 -14.65 -8.48 9.09
CA ARG A 155 -14.37 -8.74 7.66
C ARG A 155 -13.17 -9.67 7.48
N LEU A 156 -12.09 -9.46 8.21
CA LEU A 156 -10.92 -10.34 8.10
C LEU A 156 -11.23 -11.75 8.65
N LEU A 157 -12.06 -11.87 9.70
CA LEU A 157 -12.56 -13.15 10.20
C LEU A 157 -13.49 -13.86 9.20
N SER A 158 -14.30 -13.12 8.43
CA SER A 158 -15.20 -13.72 7.43
C SER A 158 -14.45 -14.52 6.37
N ARG A 159 -13.19 -14.14 6.11
CA ARG A 159 -12.27 -14.85 5.21
C ARG A 159 -11.20 -15.66 5.94
N ASN A 160 -11.39 -15.89 7.23
CA ASN A 160 -10.55 -16.76 8.06
C ASN A 160 -9.07 -16.30 8.15
N LEU A 161 -8.81 -14.99 8.02
CA LEU A 161 -7.45 -14.42 7.86
C LEU A 161 -6.74 -14.10 9.18
N LEU A 162 -7.48 -14.11 10.28
CA LEU A 162 -6.96 -13.80 11.61
C LEU A 162 -6.70 -15.06 12.44
N ASN A 163 -6.75 -16.25 11.83
CA ASN A 163 -6.37 -17.46 12.54
C ASN A 163 -4.90 -17.39 12.92
N GLY A 164 -4.57 -17.77 14.15
CA GLY A 164 -3.21 -17.63 14.68
C GLY A 164 -2.89 -16.25 15.24
N LEU A 165 -3.42 -15.16 14.66
CA LEU A 165 -3.22 -13.78 15.17
C LEU A 165 -3.66 -13.66 16.63
N PHE A 166 -4.87 -14.12 16.91
CA PHE A 166 -5.49 -14.01 18.22
C PHE A 166 -5.19 -15.17 19.17
N ASN A 167 -4.47 -16.21 18.73
CA ASN A 167 -4.05 -17.30 19.63
C ASN A 167 -3.16 -16.79 20.77
N PHE A 168 -2.51 -15.64 20.58
CA PHE A 168 -1.66 -15.00 21.59
C PHE A 168 -2.39 -13.90 22.37
N TRP A 169 -3.66 -13.60 22.07
CA TRP A 169 -4.38 -12.46 22.63
C TRP A 169 -4.42 -12.44 24.16
N GLU A 170 -4.49 -13.61 24.80
CA GLU A 170 -4.51 -13.73 26.27
C GLU A 170 -3.18 -13.37 26.92
N VAL A 171 -2.07 -13.64 26.22
CA VAL A 171 -0.72 -13.42 26.73
C VAL A 171 -0.15 -12.06 26.31
N LEU A 172 -0.84 -11.32 25.44
CA LEU A 172 -0.49 -9.94 25.10
C LEU A 172 -0.79 -9.00 26.28
N ASP A 173 0.20 -8.16 26.62
CA ASP A 173 -0.03 -7.05 27.53
C ASP A 173 -0.91 -5.96 26.89
N ALA A 174 -1.33 -4.97 27.70
CA ALA A 174 -2.21 -3.90 27.24
C ALA A 174 -1.60 -3.07 26.08
N ARG A 175 -0.27 -2.92 26.05
CA ARG A 175 0.43 -2.15 25.01
C ARG A 175 0.42 -2.92 23.68
N ALA A 176 0.72 -4.21 23.72
CA ALA A 176 0.70 -5.08 22.54
C ALA A 176 -0.72 -5.24 21.99
N LYS A 177 -1.75 -5.36 22.85
CA LYS A 177 -3.15 -5.33 22.40
C LYS A 177 -3.50 -4.02 21.69
N THR A 178 -3.10 -2.88 22.27
CA THR A 178 -3.33 -1.56 21.67
C THR A 178 -2.66 -1.46 20.30
N ARG A 179 -1.38 -1.84 20.21
CA ARG A 179 -0.63 -1.88 18.95
C ARG A 179 -1.30 -2.75 17.89
N LEU A 180 -1.73 -3.96 18.26
CA LEU A 180 -2.39 -4.87 17.32
C LEU A 180 -3.71 -4.28 16.79
N LEU A 181 -4.48 -3.60 17.65
CA LEU A 181 -5.70 -2.91 17.26
C LEU A 181 -5.44 -1.70 16.35
N GLU A 182 -4.36 -0.95 16.59
CA GLU A 182 -3.91 0.11 15.68
C GLU A 182 -3.48 -0.45 14.33
N ASP A 183 -2.72 -1.55 14.33
CA ASP A 183 -2.28 -2.25 13.11
C ASP A 183 -3.48 -2.72 12.27
N LEU A 184 -4.53 -3.26 12.89
CA LEU A 184 -5.76 -3.64 12.18
C LEU A 184 -6.39 -2.45 11.45
N THR A 185 -6.38 -1.25 12.03
CA THR A 185 -6.95 -0.06 11.37
C THR A 185 -6.14 0.44 10.16
N ARG A 186 -4.91 -0.04 9.98
CA ARG A 186 -4.05 0.28 8.84
C ARG A 186 -4.27 -0.63 7.64
N ILE A 187 -5.07 -1.69 7.78
CA ILE A 187 -5.33 -2.65 6.70
C ILE A 187 -6.43 -2.13 5.79
N ASP A 188 -6.09 -1.96 4.51
CA ASP A 188 -7.09 -1.91 3.45
C ASP A 188 -7.68 -3.31 3.23
N VAL A 189 -8.91 -3.50 3.71
CA VAL A 189 -9.60 -4.79 3.69
C VAL A 189 -9.94 -5.25 2.27
N GLU A 190 -10.25 -4.32 1.35
CA GLU A 190 -10.53 -4.70 -0.04
C GLU A 190 -9.25 -5.14 -0.73
N GLN A 191 -8.15 -4.40 -0.50
CA GLN A 191 -6.88 -4.73 -1.13
C GLN A 191 -6.29 -6.03 -0.59
N ILE A 192 -6.41 -6.34 0.71
CA ILE A 192 -5.91 -7.60 1.23
C ILE A 192 -6.67 -8.80 0.67
N PHE A 193 -7.99 -8.68 0.42
CA PHE A 193 -8.76 -9.75 -0.25
C PHE A 193 -8.24 -10.03 -1.66
N LYS A 194 -7.97 -8.98 -2.44
CA LYS A 194 -7.32 -9.13 -3.76
C LYS A 194 -5.93 -9.77 -3.64
N ASN A 195 -5.14 -9.36 -2.65
CA ASN A 195 -3.82 -9.92 -2.42
C ASN A 195 -3.87 -11.42 -2.05
N ILE A 196 -4.92 -11.88 -1.36
CA ILE A 196 -5.14 -13.30 -1.07
C ILE A 196 -5.46 -14.10 -2.33
N GLU A 197 -6.20 -13.52 -3.27
CA GLU A 197 -6.44 -14.14 -4.58
C GLU A 197 -5.14 -14.28 -5.37
N ILE A 198 -4.32 -13.21 -5.44
CA ILE A 198 -2.98 -13.25 -6.04
C ILE A 198 -2.11 -14.33 -5.39
N HIS A 199 -2.15 -14.45 -4.06
CA HIS A 199 -1.43 -15.50 -3.35
C HIS A 199 -1.91 -16.90 -3.72
N ARG A 200 -3.23 -17.13 -3.81
CA ARG A 200 -3.79 -18.41 -4.21
C ARG A 200 -3.32 -18.78 -5.62
N GLU A 201 -3.41 -17.87 -6.58
CA GLU A 201 -2.90 -18.07 -7.94
C GLU A 201 -1.40 -18.40 -7.97
N TYR A 202 -0.61 -17.72 -7.15
CA TYR A 202 0.82 -17.97 -7.03
C TYR A 202 1.12 -19.39 -6.52
N ILE A 203 0.37 -19.86 -5.51
CA ILE A 203 0.52 -21.22 -4.99
C ILE A 203 0.07 -22.25 -6.05
N ASP A 204 -1.11 -22.05 -6.65
CA ASP A 204 -1.70 -22.98 -7.63
C ASP A 204 -0.84 -23.11 -8.90
N SER A 205 -0.13 -22.04 -9.28
CA SER A 205 0.79 -22.03 -10.43
C SER A 205 2.19 -22.58 -10.12
N GLY A 206 2.45 -23.07 -8.90
CA GLY A 206 3.76 -23.56 -8.50
C GLY A 206 4.83 -22.47 -8.32
N GLY A 207 4.39 -21.25 -8.00
CA GLY A 207 5.27 -20.11 -7.73
C GLY A 207 5.52 -19.19 -8.93
N GLN A 208 4.68 -19.24 -9.95
CA GLN A 208 4.74 -18.27 -11.05
C GLN A 208 4.13 -16.94 -10.58
N LYS A 209 4.91 -15.86 -10.69
CA LYS A 209 4.41 -14.53 -10.37
C LYS A 209 3.44 -14.07 -11.46
N THR A 210 2.24 -13.68 -11.05
CA THR A 210 1.22 -13.08 -11.91
C THR A 210 0.93 -11.67 -11.41
N GLY A 211 0.59 -10.77 -12.32
CA GLY A 211 0.05 -9.44 -12.01
C GLY A 211 -1.07 -9.13 -13.00
N SER A 212 -1.92 -8.15 -12.71
CA SER A 212 -3.10 -7.83 -13.54
C SER A 212 -2.74 -7.58 -15.01
N ASN A 213 -1.60 -6.94 -15.28
CA ASN A 213 -1.11 -6.66 -16.64
C ASN A 213 -0.61 -7.93 -17.37
N VAL A 214 -0.28 -8.99 -16.62
CA VAL A 214 0.04 -10.31 -17.19
C VAL A 214 -1.18 -10.91 -17.86
N ALA A 215 -2.40 -10.61 -17.40
CA ALA A 215 -3.62 -11.07 -18.06
C ALA A 215 -3.78 -10.51 -19.49
N GLN A 216 -3.24 -9.32 -19.78
CA GLN A 216 -3.25 -8.75 -21.14
C GLN A 216 -2.26 -9.43 -22.10
N ILE A 217 -1.26 -10.14 -21.55
CA ILE A 217 -0.27 -10.92 -22.29
C ILE A 217 -0.66 -12.41 -22.30
N LYS A 218 -1.26 -12.91 -21.21
CA LYS A 218 -1.81 -14.27 -21.08
C LYS A 218 -2.99 -14.44 -22.04
N GLY A 219 -2.78 -15.24 -23.07
CA GLY A 219 -3.76 -15.52 -24.11
C GLY A 219 -3.40 -14.96 -25.48
N ARG A 220 -2.37 -14.10 -25.57
CA ARG A 220 -1.77 -13.78 -26.87
C ARG A 220 -0.92 -14.96 -27.33
N GLN A 221 -1.15 -15.40 -28.56
CA GLN A 221 -0.36 -16.47 -29.20
C GLN A 221 1.03 -15.98 -29.64
N ASP A 222 1.19 -14.66 -29.79
CA ASP A 222 2.43 -14.01 -30.24
C ASP A 222 3.02 -13.08 -29.18
N VAL A 223 4.36 -12.93 -29.22
CA VAL A 223 5.04 -11.90 -28.44
C VAL A 223 4.65 -10.55 -29.02
N PRO A 224 4.19 -9.61 -28.19
CA PRO A 224 3.91 -8.26 -28.66
C PRO A 224 5.14 -7.65 -29.33
N ASN A 225 4.90 -6.78 -30.32
CA ASN A 225 5.98 -6.12 -31.05
C ASN A 225 6.92 -5.38 -30.08
N LYS A 226 8.21 -5.26 -30.44
CA LYS A 226 9.11 -4.36 -29.71
C LYS A 226 8.52 -2.96 -29.73
N ALA A 227 8.62 -2.25 -28.60
CA ALA A 227 8.24 -0.84 -28.55
C ALA A 227 9.06 -0.03 -29.56
N GLU A 228 8.52 1.09 -29.99
CA GLU A 228 9.34 2.13 -30.62
C GLU A 228 10.24 2.75 -29.54
N ILE A 229 11.55 2.76 -29.80
CA ILE A 229 12.57 3.20 -28.84
C ILE A 229 13.54 4.11 -29.57
N THR A 230 13.81 5.29 -29.00
CA THR A 230 14.85 6.20 -29.49
C THR A 230 16.18 5.82 -28.86
N ASP A 231 17.19 5.48 -29.65
CA ASP A 231 18.53 5.20 -29.12
C ASP A 231 19.40 6.46 -29.11
N LEU A 232 19.45 7.15 -27.96
CA LEU A 232 20.31 8.32 -27.78
C LEU A 232 21.79 7.92 -27.68
N SER A 233 22.10 6.70 -27.26
CA SER A 233 23.48 6.23 -27.16
C SER A 233 24.15 5.98 -28.52
N ALA A 234 23.34 5.82 -29.57
CA ALA A 234 23.79 5.63 -30.94
C ALA A 234 23.50 6.85 -31.86
N MET A 235 23.00 7.95 -31.30
CA MET A 235 22.65 9.16 -32.06
C MET A 235 23.89 10.02 -32.33
N GLU A 236 23.91 10.70 -33.47
CA GLU A 236 25.03 11.57 -33.89
C GLU A 236 25.10 12.86 -33.05
N GLU A 237 26.32 13.36 -32.84
CA GLU A 237 26.58 14.50 -31.95
C GLU A 237 25.82 15.80 -32.27
N PRO A 238 25.56 16.19 -33.54
CA PRO A 238 24.75 17.38 -33.83
C PRO A 238 23.30 17.26 -33.34
N GLU A 239 22.71 16.07 -33.46
CA GLU A 239 21.35 15.81 -33.00
C GLU A 239 21.30 15.77 -31.47
N LEU A 240 22.25 15.07 -30.83
CA LEU A 240 22.40 15.06 -29.38
C LEU A 240 22.60 16.46 -28.79
N SER A 241 23.47 17.27 -29.41
CA SER A 241 23.72 18.65 -28.99
C SER A 241 22.46 19.52 -29.08
N SER A 242 21.64 19.32 -30.10
CA SER A 242 20.35 20.01 -30.25
C SER A 242 19.35 19.61 -29.16
N LEU A 243 19.30 18.32 -28.81
CA LEU A 243 18.49 17.83 -27.70
C LEU A 243 19.01 18.37 -26.35
N ALA A 244 20.32 18.31 -26.11
CA ALA A 244 20.94 18.85 -24.91
C ALA A 244 20.63 20.34 -24.71
N GLU A 245 20.80 21.16 -25.75
CA GLU A 245 20.47 22.58 -25.69
C GLU A 245 18.97 22.81 -25.38
N ARG A 246 18.08 21.98 -25.93
CA ARG A 246 16.65 22.03 -25.61
C ARG A 246 16.37 21.68 -24.15
N GLY A 247 16.96 20.61 -23.64
CA GLY A 247 16.81 20.19 -22.24
C GLY A 247 17.35 21.23 -21.28
N LYS A 248 18.53 21.78 -21.57
CA LYS A 248 19.16 22.87 -20.81
C LYS A 248 18.25 24.11 -20.76
N ARG A 249 17.79 24.61 -21.91
CA ARG A 249 16.86 25.75 -21.97
C ARG A 249 15.57 25.48 -21.19
N TYR A 250 15.08 24.24 -21.20
CA TYR A 250 13.91 23.87 -20.42
C TYR A 250 14.18 23.99 -18.91
N MET A 251 15.34 23.54 -18.41
CA MET A 251 15.72 23.72 -17.01
C MET A 251 15.82 25.21 -16.62
N GLU A 252 16.36 26.06 -17.51
CA GLU A 252 16.46 27.51 -17.31
C GLU A 252 15.09 28.20 -17.15
N THR A 253 13.99 27.55 -17.56
CA THR A 253 12.62 28.07 -17.32
C THR A 253 12.17 27.94 -15.85
N GLY A 254 12.85 27.13 -15.04
CA GLY A 254 12.46 26.84 -13.66
C GLY A 254 11.27 25.89 -13.52
N ARG A 255 10.91 25.14 -14.58
CA ARG A 255 9.76 24.21 -14.60
C ARG A 255 10.12 22.75 -14.29
N PHE A 256 11.38 22.48 -13.96
CA PHE A 256 11.91 21.14 -13.76
C PHE A 256 12.20 20.86 -12.28
N GLY A 257 11.91 19.65 -11.80
CA GLY A 257 12.23 19.18 -10.45
C GLY A 257 12.72 17.73 -10.41
N VAL A 258 13.30 17.33 -9.28
CA VAL A 258 13.89 16.00 -9.08
C VAL A 258 13.22 15.28 -7.93
N VAL A 259 12.77 14.05 -8.16
CA VAL A 259 12.23 13.12 -7.16
C VAL A 259 13.24 12.01 -6.91
N VAL A 260 13.67 11.86 -5.67
CA VAL A 260 14.59 10.79 -5.24
C VAL A 260 13.86 9.83 -4.31
N MET A 261 13.79 8.56 -4.74
CA MET A 261 13.21 7.49 -3.93
C MET A 261 14.22 6.98 -2.89
N ALA A 262 14.06 7.40 -1.64
CA ALA A 262 14.95 7.09 -0.52
C ALA A 262 14.27 6.28 0.62
N ALA A 263 13.08 5.72 0.36
CA ALA A 263 12.31 4.96 1.35
C ALA A 263 12.92 3.59 1.71
N GLY A 264 13.87 3.09 0.92
CA GLY A 264 14.51 1.79 1.10
C GLY A 264 15.40 1.69 2.34
N ALA A 265 15.28 0.58 3.07
CA ALA A 265 16.21 0.22 4.14
C ALA A 265 17.51 -0.35 3.57
N ALA A 266 18.63 -0.03 4.21
CA ALA A 266 19.96 -0.58 3.92
C ALA A 266 20.14 -1.95 4.60
N ALA A 267 19.17 -2.86 4.42
CA ALA A 267 19.18 -4.18 5.07
C ALA A 267 20.46 -4.97 4.77
N ARG A 268 21.02 -4.78 3.56
CA ARG A 268 22.28 -5.38 3.13
C ARG A 268 23.53 -4.65 3.63
N PHE A 269 23.41 -3.39 4.08
CA PHE A 269 24.52 -2.51 4.49
C PHE A 269 24.59 -2.30 6.02
N GLY A 270 23.98 -3.18 6.83
CA GLY A 270 24.14 -3.13 8.29
C GLY A 270 23.06 -2.40 9.09
N ARG A 271 21.85 -2.21 8.52
CA ARG A 271 20.67 -1.52 9.09
C ARG A 271 20.73 0.02 8.95
N GLY A 272 19.56 0.67 8.91
CA GLY A 272 19.41 2.12 8.69
C GLY A 272 18.98 2.50 7.26
N PRO A 273 18.79 3.79 6.94
CA PRO A 273 18.40 4.24 5.60
C PRO A 273 19.56 4.13 4.60
N LYS A 274 19.30 3.60 3.40
CA LYS A 274 20.33 3.47 2.35
C LYS A 274 20.90 4.84 1.94
N ALA A 275 20.06 5.87 1.98
CA ALA A 275 20.42 7.26 1.73
C ALA A 275 21.59 7.78 2.59
N LEU A 276 21.81 7.21 3.77
CA LEU A 276 22.86 7.63 4.70
C LEU A 276 24.15 6.83 4.56
N VAL A 277 24.17 5.78 3.74
CA VAL A 277 25.39 5.00 3.47
C VAL A 277 26.37 5.88 2.70
N ASN A 278 27.60 5.94 3.21
CA ASN A 278 28.73 6.59 2.55
C ASN A 278 29.15 5.80 1.32
N VAL A 279 29.11 6.46 0.17
CA VAL A 279 29.64 5.96 -1.09
C VAL A 279 31.14 6.25 -1.12
N GLU A 280 31.51 7.47 -0.75
CA GLU A 280 32.90 7.86 -0.54
C GLU A 280 33.08 8.31 0.91
N GLU A 281 34.33 8.53 1.32
CA GLU A 281 34.62 9.07 2.65
C GLU A 281 33.84 10.37 2.89
N ASN A 282 32.95 10.36 3.88
CA ASN A 282 32.07 11.48 4.24
C ASN A 282 31.12 11.97 3.11
N ARG A 283 30.85 11.13 2.11
CA ARG A 283 29.91 11.44 1.02
C ARG A 283 28.86 10.34 0.89
N SER A 284 27.70 10.58 1.51
CA SER A 284 26.57 9.66 1.45
C SER A 284 25.84 9.70 0.11
N PHE A 285 25.08 8.65 -0.22
CA PHE A 285 24.20 8.66 -1.39
C PHE A 285 23.32 9.92 -1.44
N MET A 286 22.75 10.32 -0.30
CA MET A 286 21.90 11.50 -0.23
C MET A 286 22.67 12.79 -0.49
N ARG A 287 23.91 12.89 0.00
CA ARG A 287 24.77 14.03 -0.28
C ARG A 287 25.08 14.13 -1.78
N ILE A 288 25.42 13.01 -2.43
CA ILE A 288 25.67 12.96 -3.89
C ILE A 288 24.44 13.45 -4.66
N ALA A 289 23.25 12.94 -4.31
CA ALA A 289 22.01 13.36 -4.97
C ALA A 289 21.71 14.86 -4.77
N ALA A 290 21.97 15.40 -3.59
CA ALA A 290 21.78 16.83 -3.30
C ALA A 290 22.81 17.73 -4.02
N GLU A 291 24.08 17.31 -4.09
CA GLU A 291 25.14 18.01 -4.82
C GLU A 291 24.87 18.04 -6.33
N ASP A 292 24.37 16.94 -6.90
CA ASP A 292 23.92 16.86 -8.31
C ASP A 292 22.81 17.89 -8.60
N VAL A 293 21.78 17.97 -7.74
CA VAL A 293 20.72 18.98 -7.89
C VAL A 293 21.25 20.41 -7.71
N LEU A 294 22.17 20.62 -6.76
CA LEU A 294 22.77 21.94 -6.53
C LEU A 294 23.56 22.41 -7.75
N ALA A 295 24.35 21.51 -8.35
CA ALA A 295 25.13 21.82 -9.54
C ALA A 295 24.23 22.07 -10.76
N ALA A 296 23.19 21.24 -10.96
CA ALA A 296 22.18 21.48 -11.99
C ALA A 296 21.48 22.84 -11.80
N SER A 297 21.17 23.21 -10.56
CA SER A 297 20.55 24.49 -10.22
C SER A 297 21.44 25.68 -10.58
N ARG A 298 22.74 25.58 -10.25
CA ARG A 298 23.75 26.59 -10.60
C ARG A 298 23.88 26.73 -12.11
N LYS A 299 23.96 25.60 -12.84
CA LYS A 299 24.07 25.56 -14.30
C LYS A 299 22.85 26.19 -14.98
N ALA A 300 21.64 25.90 -14.49
CA ALA A 300 20.40 26.43 -15.03
C ALA A 300 20.08 27.87 -14.56
N GLY A 301 20.80 28.40 -13.57
CA GLY A 301 20.46 29.69 -12.94
C GLY A 301 19.08 29.68 -12.26
N LYS A 302 18.61 28.50 -11.81
CA LYS A 302 17.30 28.27 -11.21
C LYS A 302 17.40 27.32 -10.04
N GLU A 303 16.57 27.51 -9.01
CA GLU A 303 16.48 26.61 -7.87
C GLU A 303 15.65 25.37 -8.26
N ILE A 304 16.31 24.29 -8.67
CA ILE A 304 15.62 23.03 -9.04
C ILE A 304 15.18 22.32 -7.75
N PRO A 305 13.87 22.13 -7.48
CA PRO A 305 13.42 21.49 -6.26
C PRO A 305 13.79 20.01 -6.22
N LEU A 306 14.25 19.55 -5.05
CA LEU A 306 14.53 18.18 -4.69
C LEU A 306 13.42 17.65 -3.77
N PHE A 307 12.64 16.71 -4.27
CA PHE A 307 11.63 15.97 -3.54
C PHE A 307 12.19 14.61 -3.10
N VAL A 308 12.34 14.40 -1.80
CA VAL A 308 12.88 13.18 -1.22
C VAL A 308 11.74 12.31 -0.67
N MET A 309 11.50 11.17 -1.33
CA MET A 309 10.53 10.18 -0.83
C MET A 309 11.17 9.36 0.29
N VAL A 310 10.60 9.40 1.48
CA VAL A 310 11.09 8.67 2.65
C VAL A 310 10.04 7.71 3.20
N SER A 311 10.47 6.68 3.93
CA SER A 311 9.55 5.87 4.73
C SER A 311 9.37 6.50 6.12
N PRO A 312 8.26 6.22 6.83
CA PRO A 312 8.08 6.67 8.22
C PRO A 312 9.24 6.25 9.14
N ALA A 313 9.83 5.08 8.89
CA ALA A 313 10.95 4.56 9.68
C ALA A 313 12.28 5.31 9.45
N ASN A 314 12.49 5.87 8.25
CA ASN A 314 13.77 6.45 7.86
C ASN A 314 13.74 7.98 7.74
N GLY A 315 12.55 8.59 7.66
CA GLY A 315 12.38 9.99 7.31
C GLY A 315 13.07 10.95 8.27
N GLU A 316 13.01 10.69 9.58
CA GLU A 316 13.61 11.58 10.57
C GLU A 316 15.14 11.58 10.49
N ALA A 317 15.75 10.40 10.36
CA ALA A 317 17.20 10.28 10.22
C ALA A 317 17.71 10.97 8.94
N ILE A 318 16.96 10.89 7.83
CA ILE A 318 17.33 11.58 6.59
C ILE A 318 17.16 13.11 6.75
N LYS A 319 16.07 13.59 7.34
CA LYS A 319 15.87 15.03 7.61
C LYS A 319 16.96 15.60 8.50
N GLN A 320 17.33 14.88 9.56
CA GLN A 320 18.42 15.27 10.45
C GLN A 320 19.75 15.35 9.69
N HIS A 321 20.03 14.40 8.80
CA HIS A 321 21.23 14.42 7.96
C HIS A 321 21.28 15.67 7.06
N PHE A 322 20.16 16.10 6.48
CA PHE A 322 20.09 17.38 5.75
C PHE A 322 20.34 18.57 6.68
N HIS A 323 19.71 18.60 7.85
CA HIS A 323 19.85 19.70 8.82
C HIS A 323 21.32 19.87 9.28
N GLU A 324 21.95 18.78 9.73
CA GLU A 324 23.35 18.76 10.22
C GLU A 324 24.34 19.21 9.14
N ASN A 325 24.04 18.90 7.87
CA ASN A 325 24.89 19.25 6.72
C ASN A 325 24.41 20.51 5.98
N ARG A 326 23.58 21.35 6.61
CA ARG A 326 23.09 22.63 6.04
C ARG A 326 22.51 22.46 4.63
N ASN A 327 21.65 21.45 4.47
CA ASN A 327 21.02 21.04 3.22
C ASN A 327 22.00 20.78 2.05
N PHE A 328 23.26 20.46 2.35
CA PHE A 328 24.32 20.29 1.34
C PHE A 328 24.50 21.50 0.41
N GLY A 329 24.13 22.69 0.89
CA GLY A 329 24.19 23.94 0.12
C GLY A 329 22.93 24.28 -0.68
N LEU A 330 21.92 23.40 -0.72
CA LEU A 330 20.59 23.72 -1.25
C LEU A 330 19.88 24.69 -0.29
N ILE A 331 19.09 25.62 -0.83
CA ILE A 331 18.31 26.52 0.02
C ILE A 331 17.13 25.78 0.66
N ARG A 332 16.58 26.32 1.76
CA ARG A 332 15.51 25.65 2.51
C ARG A 332 14.26 25.34 1.67
N ASN A 333 13.87 26.24 0.76
CA ASN A 333 12.68 26.07 -0.08
C ASN A 333 12.94 25.23 -1.34
N GLN A 334 14.08 24.55 -1.40
CA GLN A 334 14.46 23.65 -2.48
C GLN A 334 14.39 22.17 -2.07
N VAL A 335 14.34 21.86 -0.77
CA VAL A 335 14.31 20.46 -0.28
C VAL A 335 12.97 20.16 0.36
N PHE A 336 12.26 19.19 -0.21
CA PHE A 336 10.94 18.76 0.24
C PHE A 336 10.94 17.28 0.56
N PHE A 337 10.30 16.89 1.66
CA PHE A 337 10.16 15.50 2.06
C PHE A 337 8.71 15.08 1.93
N PHE A 338 8.47 13.93 1.30
CA PHE A 338 7.15 13.30 1.23
C PHE A 338 7.27 11.83 1.63
N TYR A 339 6.20 11.28 2.19
CA TYR A 339 6.25 9.99 2.87
C TYR A 339 5.55 8.89 2.08
N GLN A 340 6.22 7.74 1.97
CA GLN A 340 5.59 6.48 1.61
C GLN A 340 4.75 5.96 2.77
N THR A 341 3.47 6.31 2.77
CA THR A 341 2.52 6.00 3.85
C THR A 341 1.86 4.64 3.69
N ASP A 342 1.69 4.17 2.45
CA ASP A 342 0.97 2.93 2.19
C ASP A 342 1.79 1.72 2.62
N VAL A 343 1.10 0.76 3.25
CA VAL A 343 1.66 -0.52 3.67
C VAL A 343 0.72 -1.65 3.29
N SER A 344 1.28 -2.81 2.94
CA SER A 344 0.53 -4.05 2.79
C SER A 344 0.89 -4.98 3.94
N PRO A 345 -0.09 -5.63 4.61
CA PRO A 345 0.23 -6.71 5.52
C PRO A 345 0.85 -7.87 4.72
N LYS A 346 1.83 -8.53 5.32
CA LYS A 346 2.37 -9.79 4.80
C LYS A 346 1.44 -10.93 5.20
N ILE A 347 1.55 -12.04 4.48
CA ILE A 347 0.78 -13.26 4.78
C ILE A 347 1.67 -14.48 4.89
N TYR A 348 1.23 -15.46 5.65
CA TYR A 348 1.82 -16.79 5.71
C TYR A 348 1.42 -17.66 4.51
N PRO A 349 2.08 -18.81 4.29
CA PRO A 349 1.70 -19.75 3.22
C PRO A 349 0.27 -20.30 3.32
N ASP A 350 -0.34 -20.28 4.50
CA ASP A 350 -1.73 -20.69 4.71
C ASP A 350 -2.75 -19.57 4.41
N GLY A 351 -2.28 -18.38 4.03
CA GLY A 351 -3.10 -17.21 3.73
C GLY A 351 -3.44 -16.32 4.93
N ASN A 352 -3.05 -16.68 6.16
CA ASN A 352 -3.27 -15.85 7.35
C ASN A 352 -2.34 -14.63 7.38
N LEU A 353 -2.76 -13.56 8.05
CA LEU A 353 -1.91 -12.40 8.27
C LEU A 353 -0.65 -12.77 9.06
N ALA A 354 0.49 -12.32 8.56
CA ALA A 354 1.77 -12.53 9.22
C ALA A 354 1.93 -11.61 10.43
N LEU A 355 2.50 -12.16 11.49
CA LEU A 355 2.85 -11.42 12.70
C LEU A 355 4.29 -10.93 12.65
N THR A 356 4.61 -9.87 13.38
CA THR A 356 5.99 -9.51 13.70
C THR A 356 6.70 -10.67 14.41
N PRO A 357 8.05 -10.79 14.35
CA PRO A 357 8.76 -11.90 14.99
C PRO A 357 8.52 -12.04 16.50
N ASP A 358 8.30 -10.92 17.19
CA ASP A 358 7.94 -10.86 18.62
C ASP A 358 6.45 -11.14 18.89
N LYS A 359 5.65 -11.36 17.83
CA LYS A 359 4.21 -11.64 17.87
C LYS A 359 3.36 -10.54 18.52
N THR A 360 3.86 -9.31 18.57
CA THR A 360 3.14 -8.18 19.20
C THR A 360 2.36 -7.29 18.22
N GLY A 361 2.47 -7.54 16.91
CA GLY A 361 1.76 -6.76 15.89
C GLY A 361 1.74 -7.46 14.53
N ILE A 362 1.14 -6.79 13.54
CA ILE A 362 1.05 -7.31 12.17
C ILE A 362 2.33 -6.94 11.42
N ASP A 363 2.88 -7.89 10.67
CA ASP A 363 4.08 -7.65 9.88
C ASP A 363 3.70 -6.98 8.55
N PHE A 364 3.97 -5.69 8.46
CA PHE A 364 3.75 -4.90 7.25
C PHE A 364 4.99 -4.83 6.37
N ALA A 365 4.76 -4.59 5.08
CA ALA A 365 5.78 -4.19 4.14
C ALA A 365 5.38 -2.91 3.39
N PRO A 366 6.35 -2.13 2.90
CA PRO A 366 6.08 -1.08 1.93
C PRO A 366 5.44 -1.67 0.67
N THR A 367 4.59 -0.88 0.02
CA THR A 367 3.84 -1.26 -1.19
C THR A 367 4.65 -1.17 -2.48
N GLY A 368 5.99 -1.20 -2.40
CA GLY A 368 6.87 -1.07 -3.56
C GLY A 368 7.04 0.38 -4.03
N HIS A 369 7.77 0.54 -5.14
CA HIS A 369 8.10 1.87 -5.68
C HIS A 369 6.98 2.48 -6.53
N GLY A 370 5.94 1.72 -6.87
CA GLY A 370 4.73 2.26 -7.53
C GLY A 370 4.01 3.34 -6.71
N PHE A 371 4.18 3.33 -5.37
CA PHE A 371 3.63 4.38 -4.50
C PHE A 371 4.06 5.80 -4.89
N VAL A 372 5.25 5.97 -5.50
CA VAL A 372 5.76 7.31 -5.85
C VAL A 372 4.78 8.09 -6.72
N VAL A 373 3.96 7.42 -7.55
CA VAL A 373 2.92 8.06 -8.35
C VAL A 373 1.86 8.71 -7.46
N LYS A 374 1.31 7.95 -6.49
CA LYS A 374 0.37 8.46 -5.48
C LYS A 374 1.01 9.56 -4.64
N GLY A 375 2.23 9.35 -4.16
CA GLY A 375 2.98 10.32 -3.37
C GLY A 375 3.19 11.64 -4.12
N ILE A 376 3.46 11.59 -5.42
CA ILE A 376 3.56 12.79 -6.24
C ILE A 376 2.21 13.49 -6.32
N MET A 377 1.15 12.79 -6.69
CA MET A 377 -0.18 13.37 -6.87
C MET A 377 -0.74 13.99 -5.59
N GLU A 378 -0.54 13.36 -4.44
CA GLU A 378 -1.13 13.78 -3.17
C GLU A 378 -0.26 14.77 -2.37
N GLN A 379 1.07 14.61 -2.43
CA GLN A 379 1.99 15.36 -1.54
C GLN A 379 2.92 16.32 -2.28
N VAL A 380 3.27 16.04 -3.55
CA VAL A 380 4.24 16.85 -4.32
C VAL A 380 3.54 17.82 -5.27
N ALA A 381 2.44 17.42 -5.90
CA ALA A 381 1.72 18.22 -6.90
C ALA A 381 1.28 19.61 -6.37
N PRO A 382 0.82 19.78 -5.11
CA PRO A 382 0.53 21.10 -4.57
C PRO A 382 1.77 22.03 -4.56
N ILE A 383 2.95 21.49 -4.27
CA ILE A 383 4.22 22.24 -4.26
C ILE A 383 4.63 22.54 -5.71
N CYS A 384 4.49 21.58 -6.62
CA CYS A 384 4.73 21.80 -8.04
C CYS A 384 3.85 22.92 -8.60
N GLN A 385 2.56 22.95 -8.24
CA GLN A 385 1.64 24.01 -8.63
C GLN A 385 2.09 25.37 -8.09
N GLN A 386 2.50 25.43 -6.82
CA GLN A 386 2.99 26.66 -6.20
C GLN A 386 4.29 27.18 -6.84
N GLN A 387 5.21 26.28 -7.18
CA GLN A 387 6.52 26.62 -7.74
C GLN A 387 6.56 26.67 -9.28
N GLY A 388 5.45 26.36 -9.97
CA GLY A 388 5.39 26.32 -11.42
C GLY A 388 6.14 25.14 -12.06
N ILE A 389 6.37 24.06 -11.30
CA ILE A 389 7.03 22.84 -11.78
C ILE A 389 6.05 22.03 -12.64
N LYS A 390 6.51 21.61 -13.82
CA LYS A 390 5.75 20.86 -14.81
C LYS A 390 6.31 19.48 -15.08
N THR A 391 7.63 19.34 -15.02
CA THR A 391 8.32 18.08 -15.33
C THR A 391 9.12 17.62 -14.11
N LEU A 392 9.02 16.34 -13.77
CA LEU A 392 9.78 15.71 -12.70
C LEU A 392 10.61 14.56 -13.26
N VAL A 393 11.86 14.41 -12.84
CA VAL A 393 12.57 13.13 -12.97
C VAL A 393 12.46 12.34 -11.68
N ILE A 394 12.08 11.07 -11.78
CA ILE A 394 11.98 10.13 -10.68
C ILE A 394 13.16 9.17 -10.80
N LYS A 395 14.02 9.12 -9.78
CA LYS A 395 15.18 8.23 -9.72
C LYS A 395 15.30 7.51 -8.39
N ASN A 396 15.93 6.35 -8.41
CA ASN A 396 16.26 5.61 -7.19
C ASN A 396 17.56 6.15 -6.59
N ILE A 397 17.62 6.27 -5.25
CA ILE A 397 18.80 6.78 -4.54
C ILE A 397 20.07 5.95 -4.81
N ASP A 398 19.91 4.70 -5.26
CA ASP A 398 21.02 3.79 -5.46
C ASP A 398 21.62 3.76 -6.86
N ASN A 399 21.06 4.50 -7.83
CA ASN A 399 21.65 4.66 -9.16
C ASN A 399 22.51 5.93 -9.20
N LEU A 400 23.81 5.78 -8.98
CA LEU A 400 24.78 6.89 -9.02
C LEU A 400 24.94 7.50 -10.42
N GLY A 401 24.58 6.77 -11.48
CA GLY A 401 24.66 7.27 -12.86
C GLY A 401 23.52 8.21 -13.24
N SER A 402 22.39 8.19 -12.53
CA SER A 402 21.19 9.00 -12.84
C SER A 402 21.31 10.48 -12.42
N THR A 403 22.44 11.10 -12.74
CA THR A 403 22.68 12.54 -12.51
C THR A 403 21.86 13.40 -13.46
N VAL A 404 21.57 14.63 -13.03
CA VAL A 404 20.78 15.62 -13.80
C VAL A 404 21.58 16.87 -14.17
N GLN A 405 22.78 17.04 -13.63
CA GLN A 405 23.66 18.20 -13.91
C GLN A 405 24.34 18.16 -15.29
N ASP A 406 24.40 16.99 -15.91
CA ASP A 406 25.23 16.74 -17.10
C ASP A 406 24.44 16.75 -18.42
N ALA A 407 25.19 16.83 -19.52
CA ALA A 407 24.62 16.87 -20.87
C ALA A 407 23.80 15.62 -21.20
N SER A 408 24.15 14.44 -20.65
CA SER A 408 23.41 13.21 -20.94
C SER A 408 21.96 13.28 -20.44
N TYR A 409 21.70 13.97 -19.33
CA TYR A 409 20.32 14.19 -18.90
C TYR A 409 19.62 15.30 -19.69
N GLU A 410 20.36 16.34 -20.08
CA GLU A 410 19.82 17.37 -20.95
C GLU A 410 19.36 16.79 -22.31
N GLU A 411 20.10 15.83 -22.87
CA GLU A 411 19.72 15.04 -24.05
C GLU A 411 18.38 14.31 -23.83
N VAL A 412 18.24 13.59 -22.71
CA VAL A 412 17.01 12.87 -22.32
C VAL A 412 15.84 13.83 -22.15
N LEU A 413 16.04 14.94 -21.43
CA LEU A 413 14.99 15.94 -21.18
C LEU A 413 14.58 16.64 -22.48
N GLY A 414 15.54 17.01 -23.33
CA GLY A 414 15.26 17.55 -24.65
C GLY A 414 14.46 16.59 -25.52
N ASN A 415 14.79 15.29 -25.48
CA ASN A 415 14.02 14.25 -26.16
C ASN A 415 12.60 14.11 -25.59
N HIS A 416 12.45 14.11 -24.27
CA HIS A 416 11.15 14.07 -23.59
C HIS A 416 10.24 15.22 -24.07
N ILE A 417 10.73 16.47 -24.02
CA ILE A 417 9.99 17.64 -24.48
C ILE A 417 9.64 17.55 -25.98
N SER A 418 10.54 17.00 -26.81
CA SER A 418 10.29 16.81 -28.25
C SER A 418 9.23 15.75 -28.54
N SER A 419 9.16 14.71 -27.70
CA SER A 419 8.22 13.61 -27.87
C SER A 419 6.77 14.00 -27.59
N GLY A 420 6.54 15.01 -26.75
CA GLY A 420 5.21 15.42 -26.29
C GLY A 420 4.49 14.33 -25.47
N LYS A 421 5.20 13.30 -25.01
CA LYS A 421 4.65 12.20 -24.22
C LYS A 421 4.63 12.54 -22.72
N GLY A 422 3.69 11.96 -21.98
CA GLY A 422 3.55 12.23 -20.54
C GLY A 422 4.62 11.56 -19.68
N VAL A 423 5.28 10.52 -20.21
CA VAL A 423 6.35 9.78 -19.55
C VAL A 423 7.48 9.49 -20.54
N THR A 424 8.73 9.64 -20.11
CA THR A 424 9.91 9.04 -20.74
C THR A 424 10.57 8.07 -19.76
N VAL A 425 10.85 6.85 -20.22
CA VAL A 425 11.57 5.84 -19.43
C VAL A 425 12.99 5.68 -19.99
N GLU A 426 13.99 5.80 -19.12
CA GLU A 426 15.38 5.51 -19.48
C GLU A 426 15.66 4.01 -19.43
N LEU A 427 16.11 3.47 -20.56
CA LEU A 427 16.57 2.09 -20.74
C LEU A 427 18.07 2.09 -21.03
N VAL A 428 18.75 0.98 -20.78
CA VAL A 428 20.16 0.78 -21.17
C VAL A 428 20.34 -0.50 -21.96
N PRO A 429 21.41 -0.63 -22.76
CA PRO A 429 21.74 -1.91 -23.37
C PRO A 429 21.86 -3.01 -22.29
N PRO A 430 21.33 -4.22 -22.55
CA PRO A 430 21.39 -5.30 -21.58
C PRO A 430 22.84 -5.77 -21.39
N LYS A 431 23.20 -6.10 -20.15
CA LYS A 431 24.52 -6.67 -19.83
C LYS A 431 24.60 -8.10 -20.33
N VAL A 432 25.66 -8.40 -21.06
CA VAL A 432 25.85 -9.68 -21.74
C VAL A 432 27.27 -10.18 -21.44
N SER A 433 27.38 -11.46 -21.09
CA SER A 433 28.65 -12.20 -21.16
C SER A 433 28.63 -13.13 -22.37
N ILE A 434 29.75 -13.25 -23.07
CA ILE A 434 29.94 -14.21 -24.14
C ILE A 434 30.89 -15.29 -23.62
N ASP A 435 30.46 -16.55 -23.69
CA ASP A 435 31.34 -17.68 -23.41
C ASP A 435 32.38 -17.79 -24.53
N PRO A 436 33.69 -17.61 -24.24
CA PRO A 436 34.73 -17.62 -25.26
C PRO A 436 34.93 -18.99 -25.92
N ALA A 437 34.52 -20.09 -25.27
CA ALA A 437 34.66 -21.44 -25.81
C ALA A 437 33.48 -21.83 -26.71
N THR A 438 32.27 -21.35 -26.41
CA THR A 438 31.06 -21.76 -27.13
C THR A 438 30.42 -20.63 -27.96
N ASN A 439 30.95 -19.41 -27.85
CA ASN A 439 30.37 -18.17 -28.38
C ASN A 439 28.91 -17.94 -27.94
N LYS A 440 28.47 -18.61 -26.86
CA LYS A 440 27.10 -18.48 -26.35
C LYS A 440 26.95 -17.19 -25.57
N LYS A 441 25.94 -16.42 -25.97
CA LYS A 441 25.50 -15.21 -25.29
C LYS A 441 24.74 -15.58 -24.01
N LYS A 442 25.09 -14.98 -22.88
CA LYS A 442 24.34 -15.06 -21.62
C LYS A 442 24.00 -13.66 -21.15
N LEU A 443 22.71 -13.38 -21.02
CA LEU A 443 22.19 -12.16 -20.42
C LEU A 443 22.43 -12.20 -18.92
N LEU A 444 23.06 -11.15 -18.40
CA LEU A 444 23.39 -11.00 -16.98
C LEU A 444 22.32 -10.20 -16.24
N ASP A 445 21.69 -9.26 -16.92
CA ASP A 445 20.54 -8.56 -16.37
C ASP A 445 19.32 -9.48 -16.32
N LYS A 446 18.59 -9.42 -15.20
CA LYS A 446 17.28 -10.03 -15.07
C LYS A 446 16.30 -8.90 -14.83
N GLY A 447 15.54 -8.54 -15.85
CA GLY A 447 14.57 -7.45 -15.77
C GLY A 447 13.62 -7.49 -16.93
N GLY A 448 12.53 -6.74 -16.78
CA GLY A 448 11.55 -6.49 -17.81
C GLY A 448 12.09 -5.86 -19.10
N GLY A 449 11.19 -5.65 -20.05
CA GLY A 449 11.51 -5.03 -21.33
C GLY A 449 10.39 -4.13 -21.84
N ALA A 450 10.72 -3.26 -22.80
CA ALA A 450 9.77 -2.39 -23.46
C ALA A 450 9.09 -3.10 -24.64
N LEU A 451 7.76 -3.20 -24.60
CA LEU A 451 6.92 -3.84 -25.61
C LEU A 451 5.84 -2.88 -26.11
N SER A 452 5.25 -3.18 -27.25
CA SER A 452 4.05 -2.53 -27.77
C SER A 452 2.84 -3.44 -27.56
N LEU A 453 1.95 -3.07 -26.64
CA LEU A 453 0.65 -3.73 -26.41
C LEU A 453 -0.45 -2.84 -26.95
N ASP A 454 -1.22 -3.34 -27.94
CA ASP A 454 -2.36 -2.62 -28.54
C ASP A 454 -2.01 -1.18 -28.97
N SER A 455 -0.87 -1.06 -29.68
CA SER A 455 -0.29 0.21 -30.14
C SER A 455 0.19 1.16 -29.02
N ARG A 456 0.25 0.70 -27.76
CA ARG A 456 0.83 1.42 -26.63
C ARG A 456 2.20 0.86 -26.25
N ASN A 457 3.17 1.74 -26.12
CA ASN A 457 4.48 1.42 -25.55
C ASN A 457 4.34 1.20 -24.04
N VAL A 458 4.65 -0.01 -23.58
CA VAL A 458 4.57 -0.42 -22.18
C VAL A 458 5.84 -1.11 -21.71
N LEU A 459 6.17 -0.92 -20.44
CA LEU A 459 7.17 -1.71 -19.76
C LEU A 459 6.49 -2.94 -19.16
N VAL A 460 7.10 -4.11 -19.34
CA VAL A 460 6.61 -5.37 -18.75
C VAL A 460 7.69 -6.02 -17.94
N GLU A 461 7.37 -6.56 -16.76
CA GLU A 461 8.33 -7.28 -15.94
C GLU A 461 8.52 -8.73 -16.40
N LEU A 462 9.78 -9.17 -16.52
CA LEU A 462 10.11 -10.47 -17.09
C LEU A 462 9.50 -11.64 -16.31
N PHE A 463 9.50 -11.57 -14.97
CA PHE A 463 8.90 -12.61 -14.13
C PHE A 463 7.38 -12.73 -14.30
N ALA A 464 6.76 -11.70 -14.87
CA ALA A 464 5.34 -11.61 -15.12
C ALA A 464 5.00 -12.11 -16.53
N VAL A 465 5.98 -12.29 -17.42
CA VAL A 465 5.79 -12.80 -18.78
C VAL A 465 5.72 -14.33 -18.78
N PRO A 466 4.84 -14.97 -19.59
CA PRO A 466 4.83 -16.43 -19.77
C PRO A 466 6.22 -16.98 -20.12
N LYS A 467 6.58 -18.14 -19.56
CA LYS A 467 7.94 -18.69 -19.60
C LYS A 467 8.45 -18.87 -21.03
N GLU A 468 7.56 -19.22 -21.94
CA GLU A 468 7.82 -19.46 -23.37
C GLU A 468 8.18 -18.16 -24.13
N LEU A 469 7.85 -17.00 -23.56
CA LEU A 469 8.07 -15.69 -24.17
C LEU A 469 9.17 -14.88 -23.46
N GLN A 470 9.65 -15.34 -22.30
CA GLN A 470 10.65 -14.62 -21.49
C GLN A 470 11.95 -14.37 -22.26
N ASP A 471 12.45 -15.34 -23.01
CA ASP A 471 13.70 -15.19 -23.77
C ASP A 471 13.62 -14.04 -24.78
N LYS A 472 12.44 -13.81 -25.41
CA LYS A 472 12.25 -12.71 -26.36
C LYS A 472 12.20 -11.34 -25.67
N VAL A 473 11.77 -11.29 -24.41
CA VAL A 473 11.73 -10.06 -23.61
C VAL A 473 13.09 -9.77 -22.98
N ALA A 474 13.84 -10.80 -22.60
CA ALA A 474 15.14 -10.66 -21.94
C ALA A 474 16.21 -10.00 -22.85
N GLU A 475 16.04 -10.05 -24.18
CA GLU A 475 16.90 -9.36 -25.13
C GLU A 475 16.58 -7.86 -25.29
N ASN A 476 15.51 -7.35 -24.67
CA ASN A 476 15.17 -5.94 -24.72
C ASN A 476 16.14 -5.09 -23.89
N PRO A 477 16.23 -3.78 -24.18
CA PRO A 477 16.92 -2.83 -23.32
C PRO A 477 16.39 -2.90 -21.88
N PHE A 478 17.32 -2.81 -20.93
CA PHE A 478 17.07 -2.99 -19.51
C PHE A 478 16.53 -1.72 -18.87
N ASN A 479 15.45 -1.83 -18.08
CA ASN A 479 14.86 -0.70 -17.36
C ASN A 479 15.77 -0.21 -16.21
N THR A 480 16.10 1.09 -16.22
CA THR A 480 16.93 1.70 -15.17
C THR A 480 16.14 2.14 -13.92
N LEU A 481 14.80 2.12 -13.99
CA LEU A 481 13.91 2.73 -13.01
C LEU A 481 14.12 4.26 -12.87
N THR A 482 14.50 4.92 -13.96
CA THR A 482 14.58 6.38 -14.07
C THR A 482 13.54 6.86 -15.08
N LEU A 483 12.59 7.69 -14.62
CA LEU A 483 11.47 8.16 -15.41
C LEU A 483 11.40 9.69 -15.38
N THR A 484 11.26 10.33 -16.53
CA THR A 484 10.86 11.74 -16.63
C THR A 484 9.35 11.80 -16.88
N VAL A 485 8.62 12.55 -16.06
CA VAL A 485 7.15 12.59 -16.09
C VAL A 485 6.61 14.02 -16.08
N GLU A 486 5.51 14.23 -16.79
CA GLU A 486 4.73 15.46 -16.73
C GLU A 486 3.73 15.41 -15.57
N VAL A 487 3.78 16.40 -14.68
CA VAL A 487 2.92 16.51 -13.50
C VAL A 487 1.44 16.55 -13.91
N ASP A 488 1.13 17.28 -14.98
CA ASP A 488 -0.25 17.39 -15.49
C ASP A 488 -0.73 16.05 -16.09
N ALA A 489 0.16 15.28 -16.74
CA ALA A 489 -0.18 13.95 -17.25
C ALA A 489 -0.46 12.94 -16.13
N LEU A 490 0.34 12.97 -15.05
CA LEU A 490 0.05 12.18 -13.84
C LEU A 490 -1.34 12.51 -13.28
N ALA A 491 -1.65 13.80 -13.13
CA ALA A 491 -2.93 14.23 -12.57
C ALA A 491 -4.14 13.83 -13.44
N GLN A 492 -3.99 13.83 -14.76
CA GLN A 492 -5.08 13.58 -15.70
C GLN A 492 -5.28 12.09 -16.05
N GLN A 493 -4.21 11.30 -16.07
CA GLN A 493 -4.22 9.95 -16.64
C GLN A 493 -3.85 8.85 -15.65
N ALA A 494 -3.08 9.15 -14.60
CA ALA A 494 -2.67 8.11 -13.65
C ALA A 494 -3.81 7.75 -12.68
N ASN A 495 -3.93 6.45 -12.42
CA ASN A 495 -4.72 5.88 -11.34
C ASN A 495 -3.82 4.95 -10.50
N PRO A 496 -3.19 5.48 -9.43
CA PRO A 496 -2.32 4.69 -8.56
C PRO A 496 -3.01 3.50 -7.90
N GLN A 497 -4.32 3.61 -7.62
CA GLN A 497 -5.10 2.53 -7.00
C GLN A 497 -5.31 1.34 -7.94
N SER A 498 -5.23 1.53 -9.25
CA SER A 498 -5.34 0.47 -10.24
C SER A 498 -3.99 -0.09 -10.72
N LEU A 499 -2.86 0.38 -10.18
CA LEU A 499 -1.57 -0.25 -10.50
C LEU A 499 -1.57 -1.71 -10.01
N PRO A 500 -1.07 -2.66 -10.81
CA PRO A 500 -1.03 -4.06 -10.43
C PRO A 500 -0.24 -4.32 -9.16
N TRP A 501 -0.67 -5.33 -8.42
CA TRP A 501 0.05 -5.86 -7.27
C TRP A 501 0.76 -7.15 -7.66
N TYR A 502 2.01 -7.26 -7.24
CA TYR A 502 2.85 -8.43 -7.46
C TYR A 502 3.24 -9.05 -6.15
N ILE A 503 3.24 -10.38 -6.13
CA ILE A 503 3.66 -11.16 -4.98
C ILE A 503 5.17 -11.46 -5.02
N THR A 504 5.79 -11.37 -3.84
CA THR A 504 7.14 -11.84 -3.58
C THR A 504 7.16 -12.53 -2.22
N HIS A 505 8.20 -13.30 -1.91
CA HIS A 505 8.33 -13.92 -0.59
C HIS A 505 9.74 -13.80 -0.05
N LYS A 506 9.83 -13.84 1.28
CA LYS A 506 11.10 -13.87 2.02
C LYS A 506 11.06 -15.03 3.00
N ASP A 507 12.16 -15.77 3.01
CA ASP A 507 12.42 -16.82 3.97
C ASP A 507 13.44 -16.29 5.00
N PHE A 508 13.17 -16.49 6.28
CA PHE A 508 14.08 -16.12 7.35
C PHE A 508 13.94 -17.08 8.53
N THR A 509 14.96 -17.14 9.38
CA THR A 509 14.97 -17.98 10.58
C THR A 509 14.71 -17.12 11.81
N VAL A 510 13.76 -17.54 12.65
CA VAL A 510 13.53 -17.00 13.99
C VAL A 510 14.11 -17.97 15.01
N GLY A 511 15.02 -17.50 15.85
CA GLY A 511 15.77 -18.37 16.76
C GLY A 511 16.71 -19.33 16.01
N LEU A 512 16.85 -20.55 16.52
CA LEU A 512 17.82 -21.52 15.98
C LEU A 512 17.25 -22.41 14.87
N THR A 513 15.92 -22.61 14.82
CA THR A 513 15.30 -23.64 13.97
C THR A 513 14.06 -23.19 13.21
N ASP A 514 13.36 -22.14 13.64
CA ASP A 514 12.06 -21.82 13.06
C ASP A 514 12.22 -21.07 11.75
N ARG A 515 11.95 -21.76 10.64
CA ARG A 515 11.94 -21.13 9.31
C ARG A 515 10.57 -20.56 9.01
N TRP A 516 10.55 -19.26 8.74
CA TRP A 516 9.35 -18.53 8.42
C TRP A 516 9.43 -18.09 6.96
N ARG A 517 8.38 -18.41 6.20
CA ARG A 517 8.11 -17.85 4.87
C ARG A 517 7.00 -16.83 5.00
N ARG A 518 7.22 -15.63 4.49
CA ARG A 518 6.20 -14.57 4.43
C ARG A 518 6.09 -14.02 3.02
N PHE A 519 4.87 -13.87 2.53
CA PHE A 519 4.57 -13.26 1.25
C PHE A 519 4.30 -11.77 1.43
N GLN A 520 4.78 -10.98 0.48
CA GLN A 520 4.68 -9.53 0.43
C GLN A 520 4.12 -9.13 -0.93
N PHE A 521 3.37 -8.03 -0.96
CA PHE A 521 2.76 -7.47 -2.16
C PHE A 521 3.32 -6.08 -2.46
N GLU A 522 3.70 -5.84 -3.71
CA GLU A 522 4.31 -4.60 -4.17
C GLU A 522 3.69 -4.14 -5.50
N GLN A 523 3.54 -2.83 -5.66
CA GLN A 523 3.24 -2.16 -6.91
C GLN A 523 4.53 -1.60 -7.51
N LEU A 524 4.61 -1.57 -8.84
CA LEU A 524 5.81 -1.17 -9.57
C LEU A 524 5.55 0.12 -10.36
N LEU A 525 6.50 1.05 -10.29
CA LEU A 525 6.49 2.31 -11.05
C LEU A 525 6.43 2.06 -12.57
N GLY A 526 7.03 0.96 -13.03
CA GLY A 526 6.99 0.55 -14.43
C GLY A 526 5.57 0.41 -14.99
N ASP A 527 4.59 0.05 -14.14
CA ASP A 527 3.21 -0.11 -14.59
C ASP A 527 2.52 1.21 -14.94
N LEU A 528 3.11 2.35 -14.60
CA LEU A 528 2.62 3.67 -15.03
C LEU A 528 2.53 3.76 -16.56
N THR A 529 3.40 3.05 -17.29
CA THR A 529 3.41 3.06 -18.77
C THR A 529 2.16 2.41 -19.37
N HIS A 530 1.42 1.59 -18.58
CA HIS A 530 0.15 1.03 -19.03
C HIS A 530 -0.99 2.03 -19.00
N GLN A 531 -0.81 3.14 -18.27
CA GLN A 531 -1.84 4.16 -18.07
C GLN A 531 -1.55 5.42 -18.90
N ILE A 532 -0.27 5.80 -19.00
CA ILE A 532 0.18 7.02 -19.67
C ILE A 532 1.01 6.69 -20.90
N ASP A 533 0.73 7.43 -21.98
CA ASP A 533 1.51 7.38 -23.21
C ASP A 533 3.00 7.64 -22.93
N THR A 534 3.84 6.68 -23.32
CA THR A 534 5.24 6.59 -22.90
C THR A 534 6.20 6.65 -24.10
N ASN A 535 7.26 7.43 -23.94
CA ASN A 535 8.45 7.45 -24.77
C ASN A 535 9.56 6.58 -24.12
N PHE A 536 10.24 5.76 -24.91
CA PHE A 536 11.37 4.95 -24.45
C PHE A 536 12.66 5.45 -25.07
N VAL A 537 13.68 5.64 -24.23
CA VAL A 537 15.01 6.06 -24.68
C VAL A 537 16.08 5.08 -24.23
N ILE A 538 16.98 4.67 -25.12
CA ILE A 538 18.22 3.98 -24.73
C ILE A 538 19.26 5.05 -24.45
N VAL A 539 19.86 4.98 -23.27
CA VAL A 539 20.95 5.86 -22.84
C VAL A 539 22.22 5.05 -22.62
N ALA A 540 23.37 5.74 -22.62
CA ALA A 540 24.64 5.10 -22.32
C ALA A 540 24.61 4.50 -20.91
N ARG A 541 25.05 3.24 -20.81
CA ARG A 541 25.08 2.51 -19.54
C ARG A 541 26.19 3.01 -18.62
N GLU A 542 27.41 3.05 -19.16
CA GLU A 542 28.66 3.35 -18.48
C GLU A 542 29.45 4.41 -19.29
N GLY A 543 30.60 4.85 -18.76
CA GLY A 543 31.44 5.88 -19.40
C GLY A 543 31.03 7.31 -19.08
N GLY A 544 31.60 8.30 -19.79
CA GLY A 544 31.38 9.72 -19.49
C GLY A 544 29.92 10.18 -19.62
N LYS A 545 29.14 9.55 -20.51
CA LYS A 545 27.69 9.76 -20.64
C LYS A 545 26.85 8.72 -19.89
N GLY A 546 27.47 7.87 -19.05
CA GLY A 546 26.81 6.76 -18.37
C GLY A 546 25.69 7.23 -17.42
N ARG A 547 24.56 6.53 -17.47
CA ARG A 547 23.34 6.85 -16.69
C ARG A 547 22.86 5.74 -15.76
N PHE A 548 23.53 4.58 -15.77
CA PHE A 548 23.12 3.42 -14.98
C PHE A 548 24.28 2.76 -14.23
N LEU A 549 24.43 3.15 -12.96
CA LEU A 549 25.43 2.64 -12.03
C LEU A 549 24.78 2.31 -10.67
N PRO A 550 23.99 1.23 -10.58
CA PRO A 550 23.27 0.86 -9.37
C PRO A 550 24.18 0.19 -8.32
N VAL A 551 24.17 0.67 -7.08
CA VAL A 551 24.85 -0.01 -5.95
C VAL A 551 23.86 -0.90 -5.21
N LYS A 552 23.97 -2.23 -5.32
CA LYS A 552 23.00 -3.17 -4.71
C LYS A 552 23.55 -3.95 -3.52
N LEU A 553 24.84 -4.25 -3.50
CA LEU A 553 25.51 -4.98 -2.41
C LEU A 553 26.68 -4.16 -1.84
N PRO A 554 27.02 -4.34 -0.55
CA PRO A 554 28.20 -3.71 0.04
C PRO A 554 29.50 -4.12 -0.64
N GLU A 555 29.63 -5.39 -1.02
CA GLU A 555 30.82 -5.90 -1.71
C GLU A 555 31.08 -5.22 -3.07
N ASP A 556 30.04 -4.73 -3.74
CA ASP A 556 30.16 -4.03 -5.02
C ASP A 556 30.69 -2.60 -4.87
N LEU A 557 30.67 -2.04 -3.64
CA LEU A 557 30.85 -0.61 -3.44
C LEU A 557 32.23 -0.12 -3.90
N ALA A 558 33.30 -0.87 -3.62
CA ALA A 558 34.66 -0.44 -3.98
C ALA A 558 34.86 -0.31 -5.49
N GLU A 559 34.37 -1.28 -6.28
CA GLU A 559 34.44 -1.22 -7.74
C GLU A 559 33.55 -0.12 -8.30
N ILE A 560 32.33 0.00 -7.79
CA ILE A 560 31.39 1.03 -8.25
C ILE A 560 31.91 2.44 -7.94
N VAL A 561 32.54 2.66 -6.78
CA VAL A 561 33.14 3.95 -6.44
C VAL A 561 34.26 4.32 -7.41
N ARG A 562 35.09 3.36 -7.83
CA ARG A 562 36.10 3.60 -8.86
C ARG A 562 35.46 4.07 -10.16
N VAL A 563 34.45 3.34 -10.65
CA VAL A 563 33.72 3.70 -11.88
C VAL A 563 33.03 5.05 -11.75
N PHE A 564 32.42 5.33 -10.59
CA PHE A 564 31.74 6.59 -10.30
C PHE A 564 32.70 7.79 -10.38
N LYS A 565 33.90 7.68 -9.80
CA LYS A 565 34.94 8.71 -9.90
C LYS A 565 35.37 8.96 -11.34
N GLU A 566 35.63 7.89 -12.10
CA GLU A 566 35.97 8.02 -13.53
C GLU A 566 34.85 8.69 -14.33
N MET A 567 33.59 8.45 -13.96
CA MET A 567 32.44 9.12 -14.56
C MET A 567 32.39 10.61 -14.20
N GLU A 568 32.62 10.98 -12.93
CA GLU A 568 32.66 12.38 -12.50
C GLU A 568 33.80 13.14 -13.21
N GLU A 569 34.99 12.55 -13.30
CA GLU A 569 36.13 13.14 -14.02
C GLU A 569 35.82 13.39 -15.50
N LYS A 570 35.22 12.42 -16.18
CA LYS A 570 34.83 12.53 -17.60
C LYS A 570 33.67 13.49 -17.86
N LYS A 571 32.85 13.79 -16.84
CA LYS A 571 31.75 14.77 -16.92
C LYS A 571 32.23 16.20 -16.62
N ALA A 572 33.36 16.35 -15.93
CA ALA A 572 33.94 17.63 -15.56
C ALA A 572 34.90 18.20 -16.63
N GLY A 573 35.52 17.32 -17.43
CA GLY A 573 36.29 17.69 -18.63
C GLY A 573 35.41 17.81 -19.86
#